data_AF-A0A6P7GGC5-F1
#
_entry.id   AF-A0A6P7GGC5-F1
#
_cell.length_a   1.000
_cell.length_b   1.000
_cell.length_c   1.000
_cell.angle_alpha   90.00
_cell.angle_beta   90.00
_cell.angle_gamma   90.00
#
_symmetry.space_group_name_H-M   'P 1'
#
loop_
_entity.id
_entity.type
_entity.pdbx_description
1 polymer ?
#
loop_
_entity_poly.entity_id
_entity_poly.type
_entity_poly.pdbx_seq_one_letter_code
_entity_poly.pdbx_strand_id
1 'polypeptide(L)'
;MSFIKSRASDSCPLFGNVKDICVDSSVQLPTYQDIIQCYESVRRELKGEGSKQPSASEIANTVAKKVKDIWIRASLPVLGHTRICEMIVAYNKKYRTILKPFKSRKTPFLDEKLNKFKLDSLKIFDICACKCVNLKNCKCDKSRKIPEVEWEFITDQRNDRRMIIGGIDKVKTAQLNKQMLRKEKEIH
;
A
#
# COMPACT_ATOMS: atom_id res chain seq x y z
N MET A 1 23.27 29.46 22.35
CA MET A 1 23.52 28.08 21.90
C MET A 1 22.25 27.27 22.10
N SER A 2 21.41 27.19 21.06
CA SER A 2 20.14 26.45 21.09
C SER A 2 20.41 24.97 20.85
N PHE A 3 20.14 24.15 21.87
CA PHE A 3 20.17 22.69 21.74
C PHE A 3 19.04 22.25 20.80
N ILE A 4 19.42 21.85 19.58
CA ILE A 4 18.56 21.16 18.64
C ILE A 4 18.26 19.78 19.25
N LYS A 5 17.05 19.60 19.80
CA LYS A 5 16.55 18.27 20.18
C LYS A 5 16.40 17.45 18.89
N SER A 6 17.29 16.49 18.68
CA SER A 6 17.14 15.50 17.62
C SER A 6 15.81 14.77 17.79
N ARG A 7 14.98 14.75 16.74
CA ARG A 7 13.71 14.01 16.71
C ARG A 7 13.97 12.56 17.12
N ALA A 8 13.27 12.08 18.14
CA ALA A 8 13.34 10.69 18.57
C ALA A 8 13.15 9.79 17.34
N SER A 9 14.10 8.87 17.14
CA SER A 9 14.15 7.96 15.99
C SER A 9 12.77 7.36 15.71
N ASP A 10 12.28 7.57 14.49
CA ASP A 10 10.96 7.20 13.98
C ASP A 10 10.74 5.68 13.88
N SER A 11 10.95 4.89 14.92
CA SER A 11 10.95 3.42 14.80
C SER A 11 9.56 2.80 15.04
N CYS A 12 9.00 2.16 14.02
CA CYS A 12 8.05 1.06 14.18
C CYS A 12 8.71 -0.05 15.02
N PRO A 13 8.08 -0.54 16.11
CA PRO A 13 8.72 -1.53 16.98
C PRO A 13 9.05 -2.86 16.28
N LEU A 14 8.41 -3.17 15.16
CA LEU A 14 8.65 -4.40 14.39
C LEU A 14 9.47 -4.19 13.12
N PHE A 15 9.38 -3.01 12.49
CA PHE A 15 9.96 -2.74 11.17
C PHE A 15 10.99 -1.61 11.15
N GLY A 16 11.38 -1.06 12.30
CA GLY A 16 12.34 0.03 12.37
C GLY A 16 11.76 1.33 11.79
N ASN A 17 12.58 2.18 11.16
CA ASN A 17 12.18 3.53 10.75
C ASN A 17 10.90 3.53 9.89
N VAL A 18 9.93 4.35 10.30
CA VAL A 18 8.68 4.62 9.59
C VAL A 18 9.06 5.38 8.32
N LYS A 19 8.83 4.75 7.18
CA LYS A 19 8.92 5.40 5.88
C LYS A 19 7.51 5.79 5.47
N ASP A 20 7.34 7.03 5.00
CA ASP A 20 6.19 7.33 4.16
C ASP A 20 6.30 6.44 2.92
N ILE A 21 5.18 6.07 2.31
CA ILE A 21 5.21 5.42 1.00
C ILE A 21 5.51 6.55 0.01
N CYS A 22 6.76 7.00 0.01
CA CYS A 22 7.22 8.06 -0.87
C CYS A 22 7.17 7.57 -2.31
N VAL A 23 6.56 8.41 -3.12
CA VAL A 23 6.20 8.23 -4.52
C VAL A 23 7.43 8.36 -5.45
N ASP A 24 8.57 8.76 -4.89
CA ASP A 24 9.75 9.16 -5.63
C ASP A 24 10.85 8.11 -5.64
N SER A 25 11.19 7.72 -6.87
CA SER A 25 12.47 7.13 -7.30
C SER A 25 12.77 5.68 -6.93
N SER A 26 11.80 4.75 -7.08
CA SER A 26 12.01 3.30 -7.40
C SER A 26 10.79 2.42 -7.01
N VAL A 27 9.58 2.79 -7.45
CA VAL A 27 8.37 2.29 -6.77
C VAL A 27 7.95 0.92 -7.30
N GLN A 28 8.32 -0.13 -6.57
CA GLN A 28 7.64 -1.41 -6.62
C GLN A 28 6.23 -1.28 -6.03
N LEU A 29 5.33 -2.23 -6.33
CA LEU A 29 4.01 -2.26 -5.68
C LEU A 29 4.16 -2.46 -4.17
N PRO A 30 3.35 -1.77 -3.33
CA PRO A 30 3.52 -1.78 -1.89
C PRO A 30 3.32 -3.18 -1.31
N THR A 31 4.12 -3.51 -0.30
CA THR A 31 4.01 -4.69 0.55
C THR A 31 3.14 -4.44 1.75
N TYR A 32 2.75 -5.52 2.45
CA TYR A 32 2.07 -5.41 3.73
C TYR A 32 2.88 -4.62 4.78
N GLN A 33 4.21 -4.73 4.76
CA GLN A 33 5.11 -3.93 5.60
C GLN A 33 4.95 -2.43 5.30
N ASP A 34 4.98 -2.05 4.02
CA ASP A 34 4.81 -0.65 3.59
C ASP A 34 3.47 -0.08 4.06
N ILE A 35 2.40 -0.88 3.98
CA ILE A 35 1.06 -0.49 4.45
C ILE A 35 1.07 -0.14 5.93
N ILE A 36 1.70 -0.96 6.78
CA ILE A 36 1.73 -0.71 8.23
C ILE A 36 2.60 0.49 8.56
N GLN A 37 3.73 0.67 7.89
CA GLN A 37 4.57 1.85 8.07
C GLN A 37 3.81 3.12 7.70
N CYS A 38 3.12 3.13 6.55
CA CYS A 38 2.27 4.26 6.13
C CYS A 38 1.15 4.52 7.12
N TYR A 39 0.47 3.47 7.58
CA TYR A 39 -0.61 3.57 8.56
C TYR A 39 -0.14 4.25 9.84
N GLU A 40 1.04 3.87 10.34
CA GLU A 40 1.63 4.48 11.53
C GLU A 40 2.05 5.93 11.31
N SER A 41 2.54 6.29 10.10
CA SER A 41 2.83 7.69 9.75
C SER A 41 1.57 8.54 9.74
N VAL A 42 0.56 8.13 8.97
CA VAL A 42 -0.73 8.82 8.84
C VAL A 42 -1.41 8.94 10.20
N ARG A 43 -1.37 7.90 11.03
CA ARG A 43 -1.92 7.95 12.39
C ARG A 43 -1.28 9.07 13.22
N ARG A 44 0.04 9.27 13.11
CA ARG A 44 0.76 10.31 13.85
C ARG A 44 0.46 11.70 13.29
N GLU A 45 0.42 11.84 11.98
CA GLU A 45 0.05 13.08 11.29
C GLU A 45 -1.35 13.56 11.67
N LEU A 46 -2.35 12.65 11.64
CA LEU A 46 -3.73 12.98 12.00
C LEU A 46 -3.91 13.26 13.51
N LYS A 47 -3.13 12.58 14.36
CA LYS A 47 -3.14 12.77 15.82
C LYS A 47 -2.22 13.93 16.25
N GLY A 48 -2.20 15.09 15.60
CA GLY A 48 -1.32 16.22 15.97
C GLY A 48 -1.22 16.52 17.49
N GLU A 49 -0.30 17.39 17.92
CA GLU A 49 -0.04 17.61 19.37
C GLU A 49 -1.34 17.89 20.17
N GLY A 50 -1.71 16.97 21.08
CA GLY A 50 -2.91 17.09 21.94
C GLY A 50 -4.24 16.58 21.36
N SER A 51 -4.25 16.07 20.12
CA SER A 51 -5.44 15.62 19.39
C SER A 51 -5.97 14.24 19.87
N LYS A 52 -7.30 14.03 19.77
CA LYS A 52 -7.95 12.73 19.99
C LYS A 52 -7.37 11.68 19.03
N GLN A 53 -7.31 10.43 19.47
CA GLN A 53 -6.78 9.37 18.62
C GLN A 53 -7.69 9.17 17.39
N PRO A 54 -7.15 9.30 16.15
CA PRO A 54 -7.93 9.12 14.94
C PRO A 54 -8.45 7.69 14.85
N SER A 55 -9.65 7.54 14.30
CA SER A 55 -10.28 6.24 14.14
C SER A 55 -9.51 5.39 13.13
N ALA A 56 -9.62 4.07 13.27
CA ALA A 56 -8.97 3.16 12.33
C ALA A 56 -9.45 3.32 10.89
N SER A 57 -10.71 3.74 10.71
CA SER A 57 -11.33 4.01 9.42
C SER A 57 -10.74 5.25 8.76
N GLU A 58 -10.60 6.36 9.49
CA GLU A 58 -10.01 7.60 8.97
C GLU A 58 -8.56 7.39 8.48
N ILE A 59 -7.76 6.69 9.28
CA ILE A 59 -6.37 6.37 8.89
C ILE A 59 -6.38 5.47 7.65
N ALA A 60 -7.21 4.42 7.64
CA ALA A 60 -7.29 3.49 6.52
C ALA A 60 -7.74 4.17 5.23
N ASN A 61 -8.67 5.13 5.29
CA ASN A 61 -9.11 5.90 4.12
C ASN A 61 -7.95 6.69 3.49
N THR A 62 -7.15 7.37 4.31
CA THR A 62 -5.99 8.13 3.81
C THR A 62 -4.92 7.21 3.21
N VAL A 63 -4.60 6.09 3.88
CA VAL A 63 -3.65 5.09 3.34
C VAL A 63 -4.17 4.47 2.06
N ALA A 64 -5.45 4.13 1.99
CA ALA A 64 -6.07 3.52 0.81
C ALA A 64 -5.98 4.42 -0.42
N LYS A 65 -6.09 5.75 -0.27
CA LYS A 65 -5.88 6.71 -1.37
C LYS A 65 -4.45 6.62 -1.90
N LYS A 66 -3.45 6.79 -1.02
CA LYS A 66 -2.03 6.69 -1.38
C LYS A 66 -1.70 5.37 -2.10
N VAL A 67 -2.19 4.25 -1.57
CA VAL A 67 -1.97 2.92 -2.16
C VAL A 67 -2.63 2.80 -3.52
N LYS A 68 -3.89 3.23 -3.64
CA LYS A 68 -4.64 3.15 -4.89
C LYS A 68 -3.94 3.95 -6.00
N ASP A 69 -3.41 5.12 -5.69
CA ASP A 69 -2.70 5.97 -6.65
C ASP A 69 -1.45 5.29 -7.22
N ILE A 70 -0.71 4.53 -6.40
CA ILE A 70 0.46 3.77 -6.86
C ILE A 70 0.06 2.68 -7.85
N TRP A 71 -1.02 1.94 -7.56
CA TRP A 71 -1.50 0.87 -8.44
C TRP A 71 -2.11 1.41 -9.73
N ILE A 72 -2.80 2.56 -9.67
CA ILE A 72 -3.32 3.24 -10.86
C ILE A 72 -2.17 3.76 -11.72
N ARG A 73 -1.12 4.30 -11.11
CA ARG A 73 0.08 4.75 -11.84
C ARG A 73 0.81 3.60 -12.56
N ALA A 74 0.70 2.39 -12.03
CA ALA A 74 1.15 1.16 -12.69
C ALA A 74 0.17 0.64 -13.76
N SER A 75 -0.89 1.40 -14.11
CA SER A 75 -1.92 1.00 -15.07
C SER A 75 -2.66 -0.30 -14.71
N LEU A 76 -2.70 -0.66 -13.42
CA LEU A 76 -3.33 -1.90 -12.95
C LEU A 76 -4.78 -1.65 -12.48
N PRO A 77 -5.73 -2.53 -12.81
CA PRO A 77 -7.10 -2.41 -12.33
C PRO A 77 -7.14 -2.69 -10.82
N VAL A 78 -7.77 -1.82 -10.05
CA VAL A 78 -7.80 -1.89 -8.58
C VAL A 78 -9.16 -2.34 -8.03
N LEU A 79 -9.15 -2.96 -6.85
CA LEU A 79 -10.37 -3.23 -6.09
C LEU A 79 -11.09 -1.93 -5.68
N GLY A 80 -12.36 -2.07 -5.29
CA GLY A 80 -13.16 -0.96 -4.76
C GLY A 80 -12.55 -0.35 -3.49
N HIS A 81 -12.71 0.96 -3.31
CA HIS A 81 -12.06 1.70 -2.22
C HIS A 81 -12.42 1.16 -0.84
N THR A 82 -13.71 0.92 -0.56
CA THR A 82 -14.20 0.33 0.69
C THR A 82 -13.49 -0.99 1.02
N ARG A 83 -13.31 -1.85 0.01
CA ARG A 83 -12.63 -3.14 0.18
C ARG A 83 -11.17 -2.98 0.55
N ILE A 84 -10.48 -2.00 -0.05
CA ILE A 84 -9.09 -1.69 0.27
C ILE A 84 -8.98 -1.20 1.73
N CYS A 85 -9.89 -0.31 2.16
CA CYS A 85 -9.94 0.15 3.56
C CYS A 85 -10.15 -1.01 4.53
N GLU A 86 -11.08 -1.92 4.26
CA GLU A 86 -11.29 -3.13 5.07
C GLU A 86 -10.04 -3.99 5.17
N MET A 87 -9.33 -4.20 4.06
CA MET A 87 -8.08 -4.97 4.03
C MET A 87 -7.01 -4.32 4.92
N ILE A 88 -6.86 -2.99 4.87
CA ILE A 88 -5.91 -2.24 5.70
C ILE A 88 -6.28 -2.36 7.18
N VAL A 89 -7.55 -2.14 7.53
CA VAL A 89 -8.04 -2.26 8.92
C VAL A 89 -7.83 -3.67 9.46
N ALA A 90 -8.19 -4.69 8.67
CA ALA A 90 -8.02 -6.09 9.04
C ALA A 90 -6.54 -6.44 9.27
N TYR A 91 -5.64 -5.95 8.41
CA TYR A 91 -4.21 -6.19 8.58
C TYR A 91 -3.62 -5.46 9.78
N ASN A 92 -4.01 -4.19 10.02
CA ASN A 92 -3.62 -3.47 11.23
C ASN A 92 -4.12 -4.18 12.50
N LYS A 93 -5.33 -4.76 12.51
CA LYS A 93 -5.80 -5.57 13.64
C LYS A 93 -4.90 -6.78 13.88
N LYS A 94 -4.49 -7.51 12.82
CA LYS A 94 -3.52 -8.61 12.92
C LYS A 94 -2.19 -8.12 13.50
N TYR A 95 -1.65 -7.02 12.99
CA TYR A 95 -0.43 -6.39 13.49
C TYR A 95 -0.51 -6.04 14.99
N ARG A 96 -1.60 -5.41 15.45
CA ARG A 96 -1.79 -5.07 16.88
C ARG A 96 -1.84 -6.31 17.77
N THR A 97 -2.49 -7.38 17.31
CA THR A 97 -2.55 -8.66 18.04
C THR A 97 -1.17 -9.29 18.20
N ILE A 98 -0.28 -9.17 17.21
CA ILE A 98 1.12 -9.62 17.32
C ILE A 98 1.92 -8.73 18.27
N LEU A 99 1.66 -7.42 18.25
CA LEU A 99 2.39 -6.45 19.07
C LEU A 99 2.05 -6.54 20.58
N LYS A 100 0.82 -6.95 20.93
CA LYS A 100 0.33 -6.95 22.32
C LYS A 100 1.12 -7.91 23.25
N PRO A 101 1.37 -9.18 22.90
CA PRO A 101 2.20 -10.09 23.69
C PRO A 101 3.68 -9.69 23.71
N PHE A 102 4.18 -9.11 22.61
CA PHE A 102 5.58 -8.67 22.50
C PHE A 102 5.96 -7.62 23.54
N LYS A 103 5.02 -6.76 23.93
CA LYS A 103 5.25 -5.77 24.98
C LYS A 103 5.24 -6.33 26.39
N SER A 104 4.76 -7.57 26.61
CA SER A 104 4.52 -8.10 27.96
C SER A 104 5.37 -9.31 28.33
N ARG A 105 5.75 -10.20 27.40
CA ARG A 105 6.61 -11.37 27.67
C ARG A 105 7.45 -11.75 26.45
N LYS A 106 8.74 -12.05 26.65
CA LYS A 106 9.59 -12.67 25.61
C LYS A 106 9.57 -14.19 25.81
N THR A 107 9.06 -14.93 24.82
CA THR A 107 9.09 -16.41 24.81
C THR A 107 9.54 -16.89 23.42
N PRO A 108 10.24 -18.04 23.33
CA PRO A 108 10.71 -18.56 22.03
C PRO A 108 9.60 -18.75 20.98
N PHE A 109 8.40 -19.18 21.41
CA PHE A 109 7.23 -19.31 20.55
C PHE A 109 6.77 -17.97 19.95
N LEU A 110 6.94 -16.87 20.69
CA LEU A 110 6.61 -15.53 20.20
C LEU A 110 7.59 -15.08 19.12
N ASP A 111 8.87 -15.47 19.22
CA ASP A 111 9.90 -15.12 18.24
C ASP A 111 9.65 -15.81 16.89
N GLU A 112 9.26 -17.09 16.88
CA GLU A 112 8.89 -17.80 15.65
C GLU A 112 7.66 -17.15 14.99
N LYS A 113 6.62 -16.87 15.77
CA LYS A 113 5.41 -16.20 15.29
C LYS A 113 5.72 -14.81 14.73
N LEU A 114 6.64 -14.10 15.35
CA LEU A 114 7.08 -12.78 14.92
C LEU A 114 7.87 -12.85 13.61
N ASN A 115 8.82 -13.79 13.50
CA ASN A 115 9.61 -13.99 12.29
C ASN A 115 8.72 -14.38 11.11
N LYS A 116 7.74 -15.26 11.33
CA LYS A 116 6.73 -15.58 10.33
C LYS A 116 5.93 -14.35 9.90
N PHE A 117 5.46 -13.54 10.85
CA PHE A 117 4.74 -12.31 10.53
C PHE A 117 5.59 -11.32 9.73
N LYS A 118 6.87 -11.16 10.07
CA LYS A 118 7.82 -10.33 9.31
C LYS A 118 8.00 -10.85 7.89
N LEU A 119 8.21 -12.16 7.72
CA LEU A 119 8.36 -12.76 6.40
C LEU A 119 7.10 -12.61 5.54
N ASP A 120 5.93 -12.84 6.13
CA ASP A 120 4.64 -12.63 5.46
C ASP A 120 4.39 -11.16 5.10
N SER A 121 4.94 -10.21 5.87
CA SER A 121 4.77 -8.78 5.60
C SER A 121 5.53 -8.29 4.36
N LEU A 122 6.52 -9.05 3.88
CA LEU A 122 7.25 -8.75 2.64
C LEU A 122 6.44 -9.06 1.38
N LYS A 123 5.33 -9.80 1.51
CA LYS A 123 4.41 -10.07 0.40
C LYS A 123 3.72 -8.80 -0.05
N ILE A 124 3.36 -8.75 -1.32
CA ILE A 124 2.67 -7.61 -1.90
C ILE A 124 1.29 -7.43 -1.27
N PHE A 125 0.90 -6.19 -1.05
CA PHE A 125 -0.46 -5.84 -0.69
C PHE A 125 -1.34 -5.82 -1.95
N ASP A 126 -1.67 -7.01 -2.47
CA ASP A 126 -2.28 -7.16 -3.79
C ASP A 126 -3.73 -6.63 -3.83
N ILE A 127 -3.89 -5.39 -4.29
CA ILE A 127 -5.21 -4.77 -4.53
C ILE A 127 -5.63 -4.84 -6.00
N CYS A 128 -4.96 -5.62 -6.85
CA CYS A 128 -5.39 -5.82 -8.22
C CYS A 128 -6.78 -6.47 -8.26
N ALA A 129 -7.68 -5.95 -9.10
CA ALA A 129 -9.01 -6.50 -9.29
C ALA A 129 -8.98 -7.86 -10.01
N CYS A 130 -7.98 -8.10 -10.86
CA CYS A 130 -7.75 -9.38 -11.53
C CYS A 130 -6.71 -10.21 -10.77
N LYS A 131 -7.09 -11.45 -10.43
CA LYS A 131 -6.23 -12.44 -9.77
C LYS A 131 -5.85 -13.61 -10.69
N CYS A 132 -6.13 -13.51 -11.99
CA CYS A 132 -5.80 -14.56 -12.94
C CYS A 132 -4.28 -14.73 -13.05
N VAL A 133 -3.83 -15.99 -13.17
CA VAL A 133 -2.42 -16.36 -13.33
C VAL A 133 -1.99 -16.31 -14.79
N ASN A 134 -2.93 -16.56 -15.72
CA ASN A 134 -2.65 -16.61 -17.15
C ASN A 134 -3.53 -15.61 -17.91
N LEU A 135 -2.89 -14.75 -18.70
CA LEU A 135 -3.54 -13.76 -19.56
C LEU A 135 -4.53 -14.39 -20.54
N LYS A 136 -4.15 -15.50 -21.20
CA LYS A 136 -4.94 -16.15 -22.25
C LYS A 136 -6.27 -16.71 -21.71
N ASN A 137 -6.26 -17.18 -20.46
CA ASN A 137 -7.43 -17.77 -19.80
C ASN A 137 -8.21 -16.76 -18.94
N CYS A 138 -7.80 -15.49 -18.92
CA CYS A 138 -8.44 -14.47 -18.10
C CYS A 138 -9.81 -14.05 -18.69
N LYS A 139 -10.87 -14.41 -17.97
CA LYS A 139 -12.27 -14.07 -18.29
C LYS A 139 -12.83 -12.89 -17.46
N CYS A 140 -11.97 -12.11 -16.81
CA CYS A 140 -12.41 -10.93 -16.08
C CYS A 140 -13.04 -9.90 -17.03
N ASP A 141 -14.01 -9.15 -16.52
CA ASP A 141 -14.57 -7.99 -17.22
C ASP A 141 -13.47 -7.03 -17.66
N LYS A 142 -13.67 -6.35 -18.80
CA LYS A 142 -12.66 -5.47 -19.40
C LYS A 142 -12.13 -4.41 -18.44
N SER A 143 -12.99 -3.84 -17.59
CA SER A 143 -12.61 -2.84 -16.58
C SER A 143 -11.77 -3.39 -15.43
N ARG A 144 -11.79 -4.70 -15.21
CA ARG A 144 -11.09 -5.39 -14.12
C ARG A 144 -9.88 -6.18 -14.60
N LYS A 145 -9.74 -6.37 -15.91
CA LYS A 145 -8.68 -7.16 -16.55
C LYS A 145 -7.38 -6.36 -16.63
N ILE A 146 -6.26 -7.02 -16.34
CA ILE A 146 -4.93 -6.43 -16.46
C ILE A 146 -4.62 -6.21 -17.95
N PRO A 147 -4.17 -5.01 -18.36
CA PRO A 147 -3.71 -4.75 -19.74
C PRO A 147 -2.56 -5.68 -20.13
N GLU A 148 -2.55 -6.18 -21.36
CA GLU A 148 -1.52 -7.12 -21.88
C GLU A 148 -0.09 -6.63 -21.60
N VAL A 149 0.17 -5.35 -21.82
CA VAL A 149 1.49 -4.72 -21.62
C VAL A 149 1.96 -4.71 -20.15
N GLU A 150 1.05 -4.81 -19.17
CA GLU A 150 1.38 -4.78 -17.74
C GLU A 150 1.47 -6.19 -17.12
N TRP A 151 1.27 -7.26 -17.91
CA TRP A 151 1.28 -8.64 -17.40
C TRP A 151 2.65 -9.08 -16.90
N GLU A 152 3.71 -8.71 -17.62
CA GLU A 152 5.08 -9.00 -17.19
C GLU A 152 5.36 -8.32 -15.85
N PHE A 153 5.03 -7.03 -15.74
CA PHE A 153 5.20 -6.25 -14.52
C PHE A 153 4.46 -6.87 -13.33
N ILE A 154 3.15 -7.12 -13.41
CA ILE A 154 2.40 -7.67 -12.27
C ILE A 154 2.84 -9.10 -11.91
N THR A 155 3.30 -9.88 -12.90
CA THR A 155 3.82 -11.22 -12.66
C THR A 155 5.14 -11.16 -11.91
N ASP A 156 6.07 -10.30 -12.33
CA ASP A 156 7.30 -10.03 -11.59
C ASP A 156 6.98 -9.56 -10.17
N GLN A 157 6.09 -8.57 -10.02
CA GLN A 157 5.75 -8.01 -8.70
C GLN A 157 5.10 -9.03 -7.76
N ARG A 158 4.36 -10.03 -8.27
CA ARG A 158 3.79 -11.12 -7.46
C ARG A 158 4.82 -12.16 -7.04
N ASN A 159 5.96 -12.22 -7.72
CA ASN A 159 7.02 -13.20 -7.52
C ASN A 159 8.31 -12.50 -7.03
N ASP A 160 9.28 -12.33 -7.94
CA ASP A 160 10.63 -11.87 -7.65
C ASP A 160 10.74 -10.39 -7.28
N ARG A 161 9.77 -9.56 -7.68
CA ARG A 161 9.74 -8.11 -7.42
C ARG A 161 11.05 -7.46 -7.82
N ARG A 162 11.43 -7.52 -9.10
CA ARG A 162 12.65 -6.87 -9.63
C ARG A 162 12.32 -5.64 -10.44
N MET A 163 11.17 -5.62 -11.10
CA MET A 163 10.73 -4.48 -11.91
C MET A 163 10.28 -3.33 -11.01
N ILE A 164 10.35 -2.11 -11.57
CA ILE A 164 9.91 -0.88 -10.93
C ILE A 164 8.94 -0.15 -11.85
N ILE A 165 8.02 0.62 -11.27
CA ILE A 165 7.13 1.48 -12.07
C ILE A 165 7.97 2.53 -12.79
N GLY A 166 7.84 2.59 -14.11
CA GLY A 166 8.51 3.58 -14.95
C GLY A 166 8.02 5.01 -14.71
N GLY A 167 8.77 5.99 -15.21
CA GLY A 167 8.36 7.40 -15.17
C GLY A 167 7.06 7.63 -15.95
N ILE A 168 6.24 8.58 -15.50
CA ILE A 168 5.00 8.96 -16.19
C ILE A 168 5.36 9.67 -17.50
N ASP A 169 4.94 9.11 -18.63
CA ASP A 169 4.96 9.80 -19.93
C ASP A 169 3.90 10.91 -19.94
N LYS A 170 4.35 12.14 -19.70
CA LYS A 170 3.50 13.34 -19.60
C LYS A 170 2.64 13.56 -20.84
N VAL A 171 3.13 13.19 -22.02
CA VAL A 171 2.42 13.41 -23.29
C VAL A 171 1.22 12.47 -23.38
N LYS A 172 1.45 11.18 -23.09
CA LYS A 172 0.39 10.17 -23.14
C LYS A 172 -0.65 10.37 -22.04
N THR A 173 -0.24 10.76 -20.84
CA THR A 173 -1.17 11.09 -19.75
C THR A 173 -2.07 12.27 -20.10
N ALA A 174 -1.52 13.34 -20.69
CA ALA A 174 -2.33 14.48 -21.12
C ALA A 174 -3.38 14.09 -22.18
N GLN A 175 -3.02 13.19 -23.10
CA GLN A 175 -3.93 12.69 -24.12
C GLN A 175 -5.07 11.85 -23.52
N LEU A 176 -4.75 10.92 -22.60
CA LEU A 176 -5.75 10.08 -21.93
C LEU A 176 -6.71 10.90 -21.07
N ASN A 177 -6.21 11.89 -20.32
CA ASN A 177 -7.06 12.79 -19.53
C ASN A 177 -8.02 13.57 -20.41
N LYS A 178 -7.56 14.08 -21.57
CA LYS A 178 -8.44 14.73 -22.55
C LYS A 178 -9.52 13.78 -23.07
N GLN A 179 -9.22 12.49 -23.28
CA GLN A 179 -10.20 11.50 -23.71
C GLN A 179 -11.22 11.16 -22.60
N MET A 180 -10.78 11.03 -21.35
CA MET A 180 -11.67 10.79 -20.21
C MET A 180 -12.65 11.95 -20.01
N LEU A 181 -12.14 13.19 -20.03
CA LEU A 181 -12.97 14.39 -19.93
C LEU A 181 -14.01 14.51 -21.06
N ARG A 182 -13.72 13.98 -22.25
CA ARG A 182 -14.69 13.92 -23.35
C ARG A 182 -15.79 12.90 -23.07
N LYS A 183 -15.44 11.70 -22.60
CA LYS A 183 -16.40 10.65 -22.25
C LYS A 183 -17.32 11.04 -21.09
N GLU A 184 -16.79 11.74 -20.09
CA GLU A 184 -17.62 12.24 -18.98
C GLU A 184 -18.64 13.29 -19.45
N LYS A 185 -18.28 14.12 -20.43
CA LYS A 185 -19.20 15.10 -21.05
C LYS A 185 -20.24 14.49 -21.98
N GLU A 186 -20.04 13.28 -22.47
CA GLU A 186 -21.02 12.57 -23.32
C GLU A 186 -22.04 11.77 -22.48
N ILE A 187 -21.77 11.58 -21.19
CA ILE A 187 -22.63 10.85 -20.22
C ILE A 187 -23.53 11.84 -19.43
N HIS A 188 -23.38 13.15 -19.65
CA HIS A 188 -24.23 14.22 -19.10
C HIS A 188 -24.84 15.04 -20.23
#